data_AF-A0A958B553-F1
#
_entry.id   AF-A0A958B553-F1
#
_cell.length_a   1.000
_cell.length_b   1.000
_cell.length_c   1.000
_cell.angle_alpha   90.00
_cell.angle_beta   90.00
_cell.angle_gamma   90.00
#
_symmetry.space_group_name_H-M   'P 1'
#
loop_
_entity.id
_entity.type
_entity.pdbx_description
1 polymer ?
#
loop_
_entity_poly.entity_id
_entity_poly.type
_entity_poly.pdbx_seq_one_letter_code
_entity_poly.pdbx_strand_id
1 'polypeptide(L)'
;KVVVLWRTPPYHDYHWVLNPEAAERYGADFPAQVTAAFLALDPANADDAQILDLFGAEKFIETNNDNYAQIEAVGREIGKIVN
;
A
#
# COMPACT_ATOMS: atom_id res chain seq x y z
N LYS A 1 -2.73 30.82 14.79
CA LYS A 1 -3.10 29.59 15.53
C LYS A 1 -4.05 28.80 14.64
N VAL A 2 -3.83 27.50 14.46
CA VAL A 2 -4.67 26.63 13.59
C VAL A 2 -5.56 25.77 14.47
N VAL A 3 -6.79 25.47 14.01
CA VAL A 3 -7.74 24.58 14.68
C VAL A 3 -8.26 23.51 13.71
N VAL A 4 -8.38 22.27 14.17
CA VAL A 4 -9.01 21.18 13.41
C VAL A 4 -10.52 21.36 13.45
N LEU A 5 -11.15 21.39 12.28
CA LEU A 5 -12.61 21.54 12.17
C LEU A 5 -13.31 20.18 12.02
N TRP A 6 -12.74 19.28 11.22
CA TRP A 6 -13.34 17.98 10.92
C TRP A 6 -12.27 16.99 10.43
N ARG A 7 -12.57 15.69 10.54
CA ARG A 7 -11.79 14.57 10.00
C ARG A 7 -12.72 13.69 9.17
N THR A 8 -12.27 13.27 8.00
CA THR A 8 -13.03 12.36 7.16
C THR A 8 -13.19 10.99 7.84
N PRO A 9 -14.21 10.20 7.47
CA PRO A 9 -14.19 8.76 7.70
C PRO A 9 -12.92 8.12 7.09
N PRO A 10 -12.48 6.96 7.60
CA PRO A 10 -11.33 6.25 7.05
C PRO A 10 -11.64 5.69 5.66
N TYR A 11 -10.60 5.56 4.82
CA TYR A 11 -10.61 4.90 3.52
C TYR A 11 -9.23 4.29 3.24
N HIS A 12 -9.14 3.30 2.34
CA HIS A 12 -7.88 2.74 1.90
C HIS A 12 -7.19 3.69 0.89
N ASP A 13 -5.89 3.90 1.03
CA ASP A 13 -5.15 4.87 0.22
C ASP A 13 -3.85 4.25 -0.34
N TYR A 14 -2.74 4.35 0.40
CA TYR A 14 -1.43 3.87 -0.05
C TYR A 14 -1.33 2.35 -0.09
N HIS A 15 -0.69 1.83 -1.15
CA HIS A 15 -0.35 0.42 -1.34
C HIS A 15 0.80 0.24 -2.34
N TRP A 16 1.41 -0.94 -2.30
CA TRP A 16 2.42 -1.34 -3.27
C TRP A 16 1.77 -2.12 -4.42
N VAL A 17 2.19 -1.83 -5.65
CA VAL A 17 1.77 -2.55 -6.84
C VAL A 17 3.01 -3.13 -7.51
N LEU A 18 2.99 -4.44 -7.76
CA LEU A 18 4.02 -5.14 -8.51
C LEU A 18 3.54 -5.36 -9.95
N ASN A 19 4.39 -5.07 -10.94
CA ASN A 19 4.08 -5.33 -12.34
C ASN A 19 3.91 -6.85 -12.59
N PRO A 20 2.88 -7.30 -13.34
CA PRO A 20 2.67 -8.72 -13.60
C PRO A 20 3.83 -9.42 -14.32
N GLU A 21 4.61 -8.71 -15.14
CA GLU A 21 5.78 -9.23 -15.87
C GLU A 21 6.98 -9.53 -14.93
N ALA A 22 6.92 -9.12 -13.66
CA ALA A 22 7.97 -9.43 -12.70
C ALA A 22 8.17 -10.94 -12.50
N ALA A 23 7.09 -11.73 -12.55
CA ALA A 23 7.17 -13.19 -12.45
C ALA A 23 7.87 -13.81 -13.67
N GLU A 24 7.68 -13.25 -14.87
CA GLU A 24 8.36 -13.72 -16.08
C GLU A 24 9.86 -13.46 -16.01
N ARG A 25 10.26 -12.31 -15.46
CA ARG A 25 11.66 -11.88 -15.39
C ARG A 25 12.45 -12.55 -14.27
N TYR A 26 11.82 -12.76 -13.11
CA TYR A 26 12.52 -13.18 -11.87
C TYR A 26 12.07 -14.54 -11.34
N GLY A 27 11.07 -15.17 -11.94
CA GLY A 27 10.54 -16.48 -11.58
C GLY A 27 9.12 -16.42 -11.00
N ALA A 28 8.38 -17.52 -11.15
CA ALA A 28 6.97 -17.60 -10.77
C ALA A 28 6.69 -17.28 -9.29
N ASP A 29 7.62 -17.62 -8.40
CA ASP A 29 7.49 -17.37 -6.95
C ASP A 29 7.90 -15.96 -6.53
N PHE A 30 8.43 -15.14 -7.44
CA PHE A 30 8.97 -13.82 -7.13
C PHE A 30 7.94 -12.87 -6.48
N PRO A 31 6.69 -12.76 -6.95
CA PRO A 31 5.68 -11.95 -6.27
C PRO A 31 5.47 -12.34 -4.81
N ALA A 32 5.45 -13.65 -4.51
CA ALA A 32 5.29 -14.14 -3.13
C ALA A 32 6.53 -13.81 -2.27
N GLN A 33 7.73 -13.92 -2.83
CA GLN A 33 8.98 -13.55 -2.14
C GLN A 33 9.03 -12.06 -1.82
N VAL A 34 8.63 -11.19 -2.75
CA VAL A 34 8.57 -9.74 -2.51
C VAL A 34 7.56 -9.42 -1.42
N THR A 35 6.35 -9.98 -1.48
CA THR A 35 5.34 -9.79 -0.44
C THR A 35 5.86 -10.25 0.93
N ALA A 36 6.47 -11.43 1.00
CA ALA A 36 7.04 -11.95 2.23
C ALA A 36 8.15 -11.04 2.80
N ALA A 37 9.00 -10.47 1.95
CA ALA A 37 10.05 -9.54 2.38
C ALA A 37 9.48 -8.26 3.03
N PHE A 38 8.42 -7.68 2.46
CA PHE A 38 7.76 -6.51 3.04
C PHE A 38 7.09 -6.83 4.39
N LEU A 39 6.43 -7.98 4.49
CA LEU A 39 5.74 -8.41 5.71
C LEU A 39 6.70 -8.84 6.83
N ALA A 40 7.94 -9.20 6.48
CA ALA A 40 8.95 -9.65 7.42
C ALA A 40 9.77 -8.51 8.04
N LEU A 41 9.62 -7.26 7.59
CA LEU A 41 10.31 -6.11 8.20
C LEU A 41 9.99 -6.02 9.70
N ASP A 42 11.04 -6.01 10.51
CA ASP A 42 10.94 -6.01 11.96
C ASP A 42 11.49 -4.69 12.55
N PRO A 43 10.70 -3.86 13.25
CA PRO A 43 11.19 -2.63 13.87
C PRO A 43 12.24 -2.87 14.97
N ALA A 44 12.47 -4.10 15.43
CA ALA A 44 13.58 -4.44 16.31
C ALA A 44 14.93 -4.56 15.58
N ASN A 45 14.93 -4.71 14.25
CA ASN A 45 16.12 -4.63 13.41
C ASN A 45 16.38 -3.17 13.02
N ALA A 46 17.60 -2.67 13.22
CA ALA A 46 17.93 -1.27 12.99
C ALA A 46 17.77 -0.80 11.53
N ASP A 47 18.05 -1.68 10.55
CA ASP A 47 17.94 -1.35 9.13
C ASP A 47 16.47 -1.36 8.69
N ASP A 48 15.70 -2.36 9.13
CA ASP A 48 14.26 -2.44 8.86
C ASP A 48 13.49 -1.29 9.53
N ALA A 49 13.88 -0.91 10.75
CA ALA A 49 13.31 0.23 11.46
C ALA A 49 13.50 1.54 10.70
N GLN A 50 14.66 1.74 10.05
CA GLN A 50 14.86 2.91 9.19
C GLN A 50 13.92 2.90 7.98
N ILE A 51 13.67 1.74 7.38
CA ILE A 51 12.70 1.62 6.29
C ILE A 51 11.31 1.97 6.81
N LEU A 52 10.87 1.37 7.92
CA LEU A 52 9.55 1.58 8.50
C LEU A 52 9.31 3.04 8.95
N ASP A 53 10.32 3.69 9.53
CA ASP A 53 10.27 5.10 9.94
C ASP A 53 10.08 6.05 8.74
N LEU A 54 10.69 5.76 7.59
CA LEU A 54 10.48 6.53 6.35
C LEU A 54 9.01 6.52 5.91
N PHE A 55 8.26 5.46 6.22
CA PHE A 55 6.83 5.34 5.94
C PHE A 55 5.96 5.81 7.12
N GLY A 56 6.54 6.15 8.27
CA GLY A 56 5.80 6.41 9.51
C GLY A 56 4.93 5.22 9.94
N ALA A 57 5.39 4.00 9.65
CA ALA A 57 4.65 2.75 9.85
C ALA A 57 5.35 1.85 10.87
N GLU A 58 4.59 1.00 11.55
CA GLU A 58 5.16 -0.05 12.43
C GLU A 58 5.35 -1.38 11.69
N LYS A 59 4.61 -1.59 10.61
CA LYS A 59 4.68 -2.78 9.74
C LYS A 59 3.94 -2.53 8.42
N PHE A 60 4.25 -3.32 7.41
CA PHE A 60 3.36 -3.52 6.27
C PHE A 60 2.35 -4.63 6.55
N ILE A 61 1.20 -4.59 5.87
CA ILE A 61 0.13 -5.59 5.98
C ILE A 61 -0.33 -6.01 4.59
N GLU A 62 -0.96 -7.18 4.49
CA GLU A 62 -1.59 -7.64 3.26
C GLU A 62 -2.74 -6.72 2.84
N THR A 63 -2.95 -6.61 1.53
CA THR A 63 -4.08 -5.90 0.93
C THR A 63 -4.60 -6.66 -0.29
N ASN A 64 -5.77 -6.28 -0.78
CA ASN A 64 -6.40 -6.83 -1.98
C ASN A 64 -7.13 -5.70 -2.73
N ASN A 65 -7.52 -5.97 -3.98
CA ASN A 65 -8.15 -4.96 -4.84
C ASN A 65 -9.51 -4.45 -4.32
N ASP A 66 -10.30 -5.29 -3.65
CA ASP A 66 -11.63 -4.91 -3.17
C ASP A 66 -11.58 -3.81 -2.11
N ASN A 67 -10.46 -3.69 -1.38
CA ASN A 67 -10.20 -2.58 -0.45
C ASN A 67 -10.28 -1.21 -1.12
N TYR A 68 -10.06 -1.12 -2.45
CA TYR A 68 -10.03 0.15 -3.20
C TYR A 68 -11.27 0.36 -4.07
N ALA A 69 -12.26 -0.53 -4.02
CA ALA A 69 -13.47 -0.45 -4.85
C ALA A 69 -14.24 0.87 -4.64
N GLN A 70 -14.31 1.37 -3.40
CA GLN A 70 -14.94 2.66 -3.10
C GLN A 70 -14.19 3.84 -3.76
N ILE A 71 -12.86 3.78 -3.78
CA ILE A 71 -12.03 4.83 -4.39
C ILE A 71 -12.25 4.86 -5.91
N GLU A 72 -12.31 3.69 -6.55
CA GLU A 72 -12.62 3.61 -7.98
C GLU A 72 -14.02 4.16 -8.29
N ALA A 73 -15.03 3.76 -7.52
CA ALA A 73 -16.41 4.20 -7.71
C ALA A 73 -16.53 5.73 -7.64
N VAL A 74 -15.94 6.34 -6.61
CA VAL A 74 -15.88 7.81 -6.47
C VAL A 74 -15.11 8.42 -7.63
N GLY A 75 -13.94 7.87 -7.98
CA GLY A 75 -13.12 8.36 -9.10
C GLY A 75 -13.87 8.40 -10.43
N ARG A 76 -14.73 7.42 -10.70
CA ARG A 76 -15.63 7.40 -11.87
C ARG A 76 -16.75 8.42 -11.75
N GLU A 77 -17.41 8.51 -10.59
CA GLU A 77 -18.50 9.48 -10.34
C GLU A 77 -18.07 10.93 -10.57
N ILE A 78 -16.87 11.28 -10.09
CA ILE A 78 -16.34 12.65 -10.20
C ILE A 78 -15.53 12.89 -11.48
N GLY A 79 -15.51 11.94 -12.42
CA GLY A 79 -14.83 12.06 -13.71
C GLY A 79 -13.29 12.12 -13.63
N LYS A 80 -12.69 11.53 -12.59
CA LYS A 80 -11.22 11.35 -12.49
C LYS A 80 -10.73 10.03 -13.07
N ILE A 81 -11.64 9.10 -13.32
CA ILE A 81 -11.41 7.89 -14.11
C ILE A 81 -12.37 7.96 -15.29
N VAL A 82 -11.80 8.11 -16.49
CA VAL A 82 -12.53 8.09 -17.76
C VAL A 82 -12.01 6.92 -18.58
N ASN A 83 -12.92 6.09 -19.10
CA ASN A 83 -12.59 5.04 -20.04
C ASN A 83 -12.63 5.59 -21.46
#